data_AF-A0A2N5S6Q0-F1
#
_entry.id   AF-A0A2N5S6Q0-F1
#
_cell.length_a   1.000
_cell.length_b   1.000
_cell.length_c   1.000
_cell.angle_alpha   90.00
_cell.angle_beta   90.00
_cell.angle_gamma   90.00
#
_symmetry.space_group_name_H-M   'P 1'
#
loop_
_entity.id
_entity.type
_entity.pdbx_description
1 polymer ?
#
loop_
_entity_poly.entity_id
_entity_poly.type
_entity_poly.pdbx_seq_one_letter_code
_entity_poly.pdbx_strand_id
1 'polypeptide(L)'
;MAATTLSRLRHHFPFIPPEATVDHLVIGAGVVGLAVGRELIHKFRDRSTFVVERNHQPGQETSSRNSEVIHAGIYYPQDSLKTALCLRGRRLMYDYCRKYNVPHKKIGKLIIARTKDESDYLEKLYGKCQAMNADEGLRRAVMFGRMEGRDGDLAPLRMMDQAKTLVLEPDLSPAIRSSLFSAETGIVDSHAFITSLETSIDSSENGEIVYGTRVVRIDPAHDNSPGWVVQTQTNTDQPGDTGGERNSVLARCLVNCAGLNAHNIYNHVLYPTARRLQLGFCKGSYYSYGSAEGVSSVQHLIYPTPTQQKCTGDSFAGLGTHLTLDMNRKIKFGPDVEWLNTQMIQAHITRESGLHAKDDPRVSQEEVQDFWSTLLLPNDQRLESTYSFVKSYLPGVDRDHFSPDYSGIRPKLRTMDAEQNEENATVLRSGRRGEQGEVSLDDFQISQPDRGMINLLGIESPGLTSSLAIAEQVARMVQEDSGMAPRTSKPSSRQDRVSAPGHLNDWA
;
A
#
# COMPACT_ATOMS: atom_id res chain seq x y z
N MET A 1 -17.78 7.51 32.30
CA MET A 1 -17.29 7.74 30.92
C MET A 1 -17.48 6.45 30.15
N ALA A 2 -18.04 6.49 28.94
CA ALA A 2 -18.12 5.29 28.10
C ALA A 2 -16.69 4.77 27.85
N ALA A 3 -16.46 3.46 28.01
CA ALA A 3 -15.15 2.88 27.72
C ALA A 3 -14.80 3.08 26.24
N THR A 4 -13.62 3.64 25.97
CA THR A 4 -13.04 3.74 24.61
C THR A 4 -12.82 2.34 24.04
N THR A 5 -12.78 2.19 22.72
CA THR A 5 -12.68 0.87 22.10
C THR A 5 -11.41 0.12 22.48
N LEU A 6 -10.25 0.79 22.52
CA LEU A 6 -9.02 0.17 23.03
C LEU A 6 -9.12 -0.27 24.50
N SER A 7 -9.91 0.41 25.33
CA SER A 7 -10.17 -0.04 26.70
C SER A 7 -10.96 -1.35 26.72
N ARG A 8 -11.93 -1.50 25.82
CA ARG A 8 -12.69 -2.77 25.64
C ARG A 8 -11.79 -3.87 25.08
N LEU A 9 -10.97 -3.57 24.08
CA LEU A 9 -10.02 -4.51 23.49
C LEU A 9 -9.02 -5.01 24.55
N ARG A 10 -8.47 -4.12 25.38
CA ARG A 10 -7.55 -4.47 26.48
C ARG A 10 -8.24 -5.24 27.62
N HIS A 11 -9.54 -5.07 27.81
CA HIS A 11 -10.34 -5.89 28.72
C HIS A 11 -10.57 -7.29 28.15
N HIS A 12 -10.87 -7.41 26.85
CA HIS A 12 -11.06 -8.69 26.17
C HIS A 12 -9.74 -9.46 26.00
N PHE A 13 -8.64 -8.75 25.76
CA PHE A 13 -7.28 -9.28 25.66
C PHE A 13 -6.45 -8.79 26.86
N PRO A 14 -6.60 -9.41 28.06
CA PRO A 14 -5.79 -9.08 29.22
C PRO A 14 -4.30 -9.30 28.94
N PHE A 15 -3.46 -8.58 29.68
CA PHE A 15 -2.02 -8.60 29.46
C PHE A 15 -1.42 -9.98 29.71
N ILE A 16 -0.57 -10.43 28.79
CA ILE A 16 0.22 -11.64 28.92
C ILE A 16 1.70 -11.22 28.82
N PRO A 17 2.54 -11.50 29.83
CA PRO A 17 3.99 -11.27 29.75
C PRO A 17 4.60 -11.93 28.52
N PRO A 18 5.61 -11.34 27.88
CA PRO A 18 6.25 -11.94 26.71
C PRO A 18 7.00 -13.22 27.11
N GLU A 19 6.82 -14.28 26.33
CA GLU A 19 7.48 -15.58 26.52
C GLU A 19 8.75 -15.73 25.67
N ALA A 20 8.84 -14.91 24.61
CA ALA A 20 9.98 -14.86 23.70
C ALA A 20 10.37 -13.41 23.35
N THR A 21 11.54 -13.23 22.74
CA THR A 21 12.00 -11.94 22.21
C THR A 21 12.41 -12.07 20.75
N VAL A 22 12.00 -11.10 19.93
CA VAL A 22 12.44 -10.95 18.53
C VAL A 22 13.07 -9.58 18.32
N ASP A 23 14.07 -9.50 17.43
CA ASP A 23 14.71 -8.21 17.16
C ASP A 23 13.81 -7.31 16.30
N HIS A 24 13.17 -7.87 15.27
CA HIS A 24 12.21 -7.17 14.43
C HIS A 24 10.91 -7.97 14.30
N LEU A 25 9.78 -7.31 14.54
CA LEU A 25 8.45 -7.84 14.28
C LEU A 25 7.73 -6.93 13.28
N VAL A 26 7.38 -7.45 12.12
CA VAL A 26 6.66 -6.73 11.06
C VAL A 26 5.22 -7.22 11.04
N ILE A 27 4.25 -6.30 11.17
CA ILE A 27 2.82 -6.63 11.15
C ILE A 27 2.27 -6.45 9.73
N GLY A 28 1.82 -7.54 9.13
CA GLY A 28 1.20 -7.63 7.80
C GLY A 28 2.16 -8.16 6.73
N ALA A 29 1.78 -9.23 6.03
CA ALA A 29 2.48 -9.81 4.88
C ALA A 29 1.86 -9.37 3.54
N GLY A 30 1.42 -8.11 3.45
CA GLY A 30 1.24 -7.44 2.17
C GLY A 30 2.60 -7.18 1.49
N VAL A 31 2.58 -6.69 0.25
CA VAL A 31 3.82 -6.44 -0.52
C VAL A 31 4.81 -5.51 0.20
N VAL A 32 4.30 -4.55 0.97
CA VAL A 32 5.12 -3.62 1.76
C VAL A 32 5.76 -4.34 2.95
N GLY A 33 4.99 -5.09 3.73
CA GLY A 33 5.51 -5.78 4.91
C GLY A 33 6.48 -6.90 4.56
N LEU A 34 6.23 -7.65 3.47
CA LEU A 34 7.19 -8.61 2.94
C LEU A 34 8.48 -7.95 2.45
N ALA A 35 8.38 -6.81 1.74
CA ALA A 35 9.56 -6.06 1.32
C ALA A 35 10.39 -5.59 2.52
N VAL A 36 9.72 -5.06 3.55
CA VAL A 36 10.34 -4.64 4.82
C VAL A 36 11.00 -5.82 5.53
N GLY A 37 10.27 -6.91 5.76
CA GLY A 37 10.78 -8.10 6.43
C GLY A 37 12.02 -8.65 5.73
N ARG A 38 11.95 -8.79 4.40
CA ARG A 38 13.09 -9.17 3.57
C ARG A 38 14.28 -8.22 3.75
N GLU A 39 14.08 -6.91 3.64
CA GLU A 39 15.19 -5.96 3.74
C GLU A 39 15.86 -6.00 5.12
N LEU A 40 15.07 -6.13 6.20
CA LEU A 40 15.60 -6.27 7.55
C LEU A 40 16.42 -7.56 7.72
N ILE A 41 15.95 -8.68 7.19
CA ILE A 41 16.68 -9.97 7.18
C ILE A 41 18.03 -9.84 6.48
N HIS A 42 18.06 -9.25 5.28
CA HIS A 42 19.28 -9.12 4.48
C HIS A 42 20.28 -8.16 5.11
N LYS A 43 19.79 -7.06 5.72
CA LYS A 43 20.63 -6.01 6.30
C LYS A 43 21.14 -6.35 7.70
N PHE A 44 20.36 -7.08 8.50
CA PHE A 44 20.67 -7.43 9.89
C PHE A 44 20.71 -8.95 10.07
N ARG A 45 21.69 -9.60 9.43
CA ARG A 45 21.81 -11.08 9.38
C ARG A 45 22.05 -11.75 10.74
N ASP A 46 22.43 -10.98 11.75
CA ASP A 46 22.65 -11.40 13.13
C ASP A 46 21.40 -11.22 14.02
N ARG A 47 20.28 -10.75 13.45
CA ARG A 47 19.05 -10.43 14.16
C ARG A 47 17.86 -11.22 13.62
N SER A 48 16.93 -11.59 14.50
CA SER A 48 15.68 -12.26 14.09
C SER A 48 14.67 -11.29 13.49
N THR A 49 13.98 -11.69 12.43
CA THR A 49 12.91 -10.90 11.81
C THR A 49 11.69 -11.76 11.56
N PHE A 50 10.58 -11.42 12.20
CA PHE A 50 9.33 -12.15 12.08
C PHE A 50 8.32 -11.27 11.35
N VAL A 51 7.61 -11.83 10.38
CA VAL A 51 6.48 -11.18 9.70
C VAL A 51 5.20 -11.89 10.14
N VAL A 52 4.29 -11.19 10.81
CA VAL A 52 3.03 -11.76 11.30
C VAL A 52 1.90 -11.32 10.39
N GLU A 53 1.12 -12.27 9.88
CA GLU A 53 0.01 -12.07 8.96
C GLU A 53 -1.24 -12.76 9.48
N ARG A 54 -2.35 -12.03 9.51
CA ARG A 54 -3.63 -12.53 10.00
C ARG A 54 -4.30 -13.52 9.05
N ASN A 55 -4.03 -13.39 7.76
CA ASN A 55 -4.54 -14.27 6.72
C ASN A 55 -3.67 -15.53 6.59
N HIS A 56 -4.20 -16.58 5.96
CA HIS A 56 -3.47 -17.84 5.76
C HIS A 56 -2.45 -17.80 4.60
N GLN A 57 -2.44 -16.72 3.82
CA GLN A 57 -1.51 -16.50 2.71
C GLN A 57 -1.14 -15.01 2.63
N PRO A 58 0.01 -14.67 2.03
CA PRO A 58 0.40 -13.27 1.93
C PRO A 58 -0.42 -12.54 0.87
N GLY A 59 -0.49 -11.20 1.01
CA GLY A 59 -1.01 -10.34 -0.04
C GLY A 59 -2.51 -10.42 -0.36
N GLN A 60 -3.32 -11.10 0.46
CA GLN A 60 -4.75 -11.33 0.18
C GLN A 60 -5.65 -10.06 0.18
N GLU A 61 -5.16 -8.95 0.74
CA GLU A 61 -5.86 -7.66 0.80
C GLU A 61 -5.53 -6.76 -0.42
N THR A 62 -5.15 -5.50 -0.20
CA THR A 62 -4.87 -4.50 -1.27
C THR A 62 -3.75 -4.93 -2.23
N SER A 63 -2.80 -5.76 -1.77
CA SER A 63 -1.62 -6.14 -2.57
C SER A 63 -1.95 -7.07 -3.76
N SER A 64 -3.06 -7.80 -3.71
CA SER A 64 -3.57 -8.62 -4.82
C SER A 64 -4.68 -7.93 -5.63
N ARG A 65 -5.01 -6.67 -5.28
CA ARG A 65 -6.20 -5.96 -5.78
C ARG A 65 -5.85 -4.56 -6.24
N ASN A 66 -4.95 -4.48 -7.21
CA ASN A 66 -4.43 -3.24 -7.76
C ASN A 66 -4.14 -3.39 -9.26
N SER A 67 -3.83 -2.29 -9.93
CA SER A 67 -3.63 -2.28 -11.39
C SER A 67 -2.29 -2.86 -11.85
N GLU A 68 -1.44 -3.33 -10.93
CA GLU A 68 -0.14 -3.95 -11.24
C GLU A 68 0.85 -3.03 -11.98
N VAL A 69 0.62 -1.72 -11.95
CA VAL A 69 1.43 -0.72 -12.65
C VAL A 69 2.70 -0.39 -11.87
N ILE A 70 3.84 -0.47 -12.55
CA ILE A 70 5.10 0.14 -12.13
C ILE A 70 5.07 1.62 -12.54
N HIS A 71 4.76 2.51 -11.61
CA HIS A 71 4.57 3.93 -11.88
C HIS A 71 5.88 4.69 -12.13
N ALA A 72 5.83 5.73 -12.99
CA ALA A 72 6.96 6.57 -13.32
C ALA A 72 7.21 7.76 -12.37
N GLY A 73 6.38 7.97 -11.34
CA GLY A 73 6.55 9.05 -10.37
C GLY A 73 6.09 10.44 -10.81
N ILE A 74 5.13 10.54 -11.75
CA ILE A 74 4.82 11.80 -12.45
C ILE A 74 3.71 12.66 -11.79
N TYR A 75 2.74 12.06 -11.10
CA TYR A 75 1.54 12.78 -10.65
C TYR A 75 1.68 13.43 -9.27
N TYR A 76 2.50 12.89 -8.38
CA TYR A 76 2.52 13.28 -6.96
C TYR A 76 3.32 14.58 -6.74
N PRO A 77 3.05 15.36 -5.67
CA PRO A 77 3.82 16.58 -5.36
C PRO A 77 5.33 16.31 -5.32
N GLN A 78 6.15 17.24 -5.82
CA GLN A 78 7.59 17.01 -6.01
C GLN A 78 8.32 16.66 -4.71
N ASP A 79 7.90 17.28 -3.60
CA ASP A 79 8.42 17.17 -2.25
C ASP A 79 7.78 16.02 -1.43
N SER A 80 6.84 15.27 -2.02
CA SER A 80 6.16 14.16 -1.33
C SER A 80 7.01 12.89 -1.23
N LEU A 81 6.78 12.12 -0.17
CA LEU A 81 7.31 10.75 -0.03
C LEU A 81 6.85 9.86 -1.18
N LYS A 82 5.60 10.00 -1.64
CA LYS A 82 5.10 9.31 -2.84
C LYS A 82 6.00 9.55 -4.06
N THR A 83 6.45 10.78 -4.32
CA THR A 83 7.37 11.05 -5.44
C THR A 83 8.72 10.38 -5.23
N ALA A 84 9.39 10.66 -4.10
CA ALA A 84 10.73 10.15 -3.85
C ALA A 84 10.79 8.62 -3.87
N LEU A 85 9.86 7.97 -3.16
CA LEU A 85 9.81 6.52 -3.02
C LEU A 85 9.31 5.82 -4.29
N CYS A 86 8.44 6.45 -5.08
CA CYS A 86 8.05 5.90 -6.39
C CYS A 86 9.22 5.91 -7.37
N LEU A 87 9.97 7.00 -7.45
CA LEU A 87 11.14 7.13 -8.33
C LEU A 87 12.24 6.12 -7.97
N ARG A 88 12.54 5.98 -6.67
CA ARG A 88 13.49 4.98 -6.15
C ARG A 88 12.97 3.57 -6.34
N GLY A 89 11.73 3.33 -5.93
CA GLY A 89 11.05 2.04 -5.94
C GLY A 89 10.92 1.47 -7.34
N ARG A 90 10.58 2.29 -8.36
CA ARG A 90 10.56 1.87 -9.76
C ARG A 90 11.90 1.25 -10.19
N ARG A 91 13.01 1.92 -9.87
CA ARG A 91 14.36 1.43 -10.23
C ARG A 91 14.67 0.10 -9.53
N LEU A 92 14.46 0.07 -8.22
CA LEU A 92 14.65 -1.14 -7.41
C LEU A 92 13.76 -2.30 -7.87
N MET A 93 12.51 -2.03 -8.21
CA MET A 93 11.55 -3.03 -8.66
C MET A 93 11.97 -3.63 -10.00
N TYR A 94 12.36 -2.80 -10.97
CA TYR A 94 12.88 -3.32 -12.24
C TYR A 94 14.17 -4.12 -12.06
N ASP A 95 15.10 -3.66 -11.21
CA ASP A 95 16.33 -4.40 -10.88
C ASP A 95 16.01 -5.73 -10.20
N TYR A 96 15.08 -5.73 -9.24
CA TYR A 96 14.62 -6.91 -8.54
C TYR A 96 13.98 -7.91 -9.50
N CYS A 97 13.03 -7.45 -10.33
CA CYS A 97 12.29 -8.34 -11.22
C CYS A 97 13.21 -8.99 -12.25
N ARG A 98 14.22 -8.26 -12.77
CA ARG A 98 15.27 -8.86 -13.61
C ARG A 98 16.12 -9.88 -12.85
N LYS A 99 16.57 -9.54 -11.64
CA LYS A 99 17.46 -10.39 -10.85
C LYS A 99 16.80 -11.71 -10.43
N TYR A 100 15.52 -11.66 -10.07
CA TYR A 100 14.76 -12.80 -9.53
C TYR A 100 13.76 -13.38 -10.53
N ASN A 101 13.84 -13.00 -11.81
CA ASN A 101 12.96 -13.46 -12.88
C ASN A 101 11.46 -13.31 -12.58
N VAL A 102 11.07 -12.23 -11.88
CA VAL A 102 9.65 -11.89 -11.68
C VAL A 102 9.10 -11.35 -13.01
N PRO A 103 7.97 -11.88 -13.52
CA PRO A 103 7.38 -11.38 -14.76
C PRO A 103 7.05 -9.88 -14.69
N HIS A 104 7.57 -9.13 -15.63
CA HIS A 104 7.36 -7.68 -15.73
C HIS A 104 7.57 -7.21 -17.17
N LYS A 105 6.94 -6.10 -17.54
CA LYS A 105 7.11 -5.49 -18.86
C LYS A 105 7.11 -3.96 -18.76
N LYS A 106 8.09 -3.33 -19.41
CA LYS A 106 8.20 -1.87 -19.51
C LYS A 106 7.44 -1.36 -20.74
N ILE A 107 6.11 -1.51 -20.69
CA ILE A 107 5.22 -1.25 -21.83
C ILE A 107 4.88 0.23 -22.05
N GLY A 108 5.35 1.13 -21.19
CA GLY A 108 5.07 2.56 -21.29
C GLY A 108 3.61 2.94 -21.00
N LYS A 109 3.37 4.25 -20.99
CA LYS A 109 2.05 4.84 -20.76
C LYS A 109 1.86 6.11 -21.58
N LEU A 110 0.67 6.29 -22.14
CA LEU A 110 0.20 7.53 -22.74
C LEU A 110 -0.80 8.21 -21.83
N ILE A 111 -0.55 9.49 -21.54
CA ILE A 111 -1.56 10.36 -20.91
C ILE A 111 -2.17 11.19 -22.03
N ILE A 112 -3.46 11.02 -22.29
CA ILE A 112 -4.12 11.57 -23.47
C ILE A 112 -4.97 12.81 -23.15
N ALA A 113 -4.96 13.78 -24.05
CA ALA A 113 -5.79 14.97 -24.00
C ALA A 113 -6.66 15.10 -25.25
N ARG A 114 -7.94 15.40 -25.07
CA ARG A 114 -8.99 15.63 -26.09
C ARG A 114 -9.37 17.10 -26.19
N THR A 115 -9.23 17.87 -25.12
CA THR A 115 -9.55 19.30 -25.10
C THR A 115 -8.29 20.18 -24.99
N LYS A 116 -8.47 21.50 -25.16
CA LYS A 116 -7.40 22.47 -24.93
C LYS A 116 -6.97 22.47 -23.46
N ASP A 117 -7.91 22.51 -22.53
CA ASP A 117 -7.62 22.48 -21.09
C ASP A 117 -6.87 21.21 -20.66
N GLU A 118 -7.23 20.07 -21.23
CA GLU A 118 -6.52 18.80 -21.02
C GLU A 118 -5.09 18.86 -21.59
N SER A 119 -4.88 19.52 -22.74
CA SER A 119 -3.54 19.72 -23.32
C SER A 119 -2.69 20.67 -22.45
N ASP A 120 -3.29 21.74 -21.92
CA ASP A 120 -2.63 22.66 -20.99
C ASP A 120 -2.24 21.98 -19.67
N TYR A 121 -3.06 21.02 -19.22
CA TYR A 121 -2.69 20.15 -18.10
C TYR A 121 -1.46 19.29 -18.42
N LEU A 122 -1.38 18.70 -19.62
CA LEU A 122 -0.20 17.92 -20.04
C LEU A 122 1.06 18.78 -20.12
N GLU A 123 0.96 20.02 -20.62
CA GLU A 123 2.09 20.96 -20.64
C GLU A 123 2.59 21.30 -19.23
N LYS A 124 1.68 21.56 -18.28
CA LYS A 124 2.02 21.78 -16.86
C LYS A 124 2.67 20.55 -16.23
N LEU A 125 2.12 19.36 -16.50
CA LEU A 125 2.67 18.10 -16.00
C LEU A 125 4.06 17.82 -16.57
N TYR A 126 4.27 18.08 -17.86
CA TYR A 126 5.58 17.99 -18.50
C TYR A 126 6.57 18.97 -17.86
N GLY A 127 6.22 20.26 -17.73
CA GLY A 127 7.06 21.28 -17.10
C GLY A 127 7.46 20.93 -15.66
N LYS A 128 6.52 20.41 -14.86
CA LYS A 128 6.80 19.88 -13.52
C LYS A 128 7.84 18.75 -13.56
N CYS A 129 7.68 17.77 -14.46
CA CYS A 129 8.63 16.66 -14.56
C CYS A 129 10.02 17.12 -15.03
N GLN A 130 10.09 18.12 -15.91
CA GLN A 130 11.35 18.76 -16.28
C GLN A 130 12.03 19.43 -15.08
N ALA A 131 11.27 20.16 -14.26
CA ALA A 131 11.79 20.73 -13.01
C ALA A 131 12.30 19.65 -12.04
N MET A 132 11.54 18.56 -11.86
CA MET A 132 11.98 17.40 -11.07
C MET A 132 13.27 16.79 -11.61
N ASN A 133 13.42 16.66 -12.93
CA ASN A 133 14.64 16.11 -13.54
C ASN A 133 15.87 16.97 -13.30
N ALA A 134 15.70 18.28 -13.15
CA ALA A 134 16.77 19.24 -12.86
C ALA A 134 17.03 19.44 -11.35
N ASP A 135 16.20 18.86 -10.46
CA ASP A 135 16.32 19.05 -9.01
C ASP A 135 17.35 18.09 -8.39
N GLU A 136 18.54 18.63 -8.09
CA GLU A 136 19.63 17.91 -7.42
C GLU A 136 19.28 17.47 -5.99
N GLY A 137 18.45 18.24 -5.27
CA GLY A 137 17.98 17.89 -3.94
C GLY A 137 17.09 16.64 -3.99
N LEU A 138 16.15 16.61 -4.93
CA LEU A 138 15.31 15.45 -5.18
C LEU A 138 16.13 14.23 -5.62
N ARG A 139 17.11 14.42 -6.51
CA ARG A 139 18.02 13.32 -6.93
C ARG A 139 18.74 12.69 -5.74
N ARG A 140 19.25 13.52 -4.82
CA ARG A 140 19.89 13.06 -3.58
C ARG A 140 18.88 12.34 -2.67
N ALA A 141 17.67 12.87 -2.52
CA ALA A 141 16.61 12.28 -1.70
C ALA A 141 16.20 10.90 -2.22
N VAL A 142 15.94 10.77 -3.53
CA VAL A 142 15.57 9.50 -4.21
C VAL A 142 16.64 8.43 -4.00
N MET A 143 17.92 8.81 -3.96
CA MET A 143 19.02 7.86 -3.77
C MET A 143 19.43 7.69 -2.31
N PHE A 144 18.62 8.17 -1.36
CA PHE A 144 18.92 8.10 0.08
C PHE A 144 20.31 8.66 0.44
N GLY A 145 20.74 9.70 -0.25
CA GLY A 145 22.05 10.33 -0.08
C GLY A 145 23.22 9.66 -0.81
N ARG A 146 23.01 8.50 -1.46
CA ARG A 146 24.04 7.83 -2.26
C ARG A 146 24.13 8.48 -3.64
N MET A 147 25.32 8.90 -4.06
CA MET A 147 25.57 9.27 -5.46
C MET A 147 26.20 8.07 -6.16
N GLU A 148 25.38 7.20 -6.75
CA GLU A 148 25.86 6.33 -7.81
C GLU A 148 25.75 7.11 -9.12
N GLY A 149 26.87 7.22 -9.85
CA GLY A 149 26.89 7.84 -11.16
C GLY A 149 25.96 7.09 -12.11
N ARG A 150 24.78 7.65 -12.37
CA ARG A 150 23.93 7.27 -13.51
C ARG A 150 23.26 8.51 -14.10
N ASP A 151 23.70 8.79 -15.32
CA ASP A 151 23.23 9.79 -16.25
C ASP A 151 21.78 9.49 -16.66
N GLY A 152 20.82 10.31 -16.25
CA GLY A 152 19.45 10.19 -16.72
C GLY A 152 18.40 10.93 -15.91
N ASP A 153 17.31 11.26 -16.56
CA ASP A 153 16.14 11.89 -15.96
C ASP A 153 15.49 11.01 -14.87
N LEU A 154 14.92 11.66 -13.86
CA LEU A 154 14.13 10.96 -12.83
C LEU A 154 12.81 10.46 -13.44
N ALA A 155 12.14 11.32 -14.20
CA ALA A 155 10.89 11.07 -14.91
C ALA A 155 10.97 11.60 -16.36
N PRO A 156 11.66 10.89 -17.27
CA PRO A 156 11.70 11.29 -18.68
C PRO A 156 10.32 11.14 -19.30
N LEU A 157 9.86 12.21 -19.94
CA LEU A 157 8.58 12.27 -20.63
C LEU A 157 8.76 12.85 -22.04
N ARG A 158 7.90 12.45 -22.97
CA ARG A 158 7.88 12.98 -24.33
C ARG A 158 6.51 13.55 -24.67
N MET A 159 6.44 14.84 -24.98
CA MET A 159 5.26 15.44 -25.55
C MET A 159 5.03 14.89 -26.97
N MET A 160 3.78 14.54 -27.27
CA MET A 160 3.38 14.00 -28.56
C MET A 160 2.18 14.77 -29.11
N ASP A 161 2.26 15.14 -30.38
CA ASP A 161 1.12 15.64 -31.15
C ASP A 161 0.12 14.51 -31.46
N GLN A 162 -1.05 14.87 -31.97
CA GLN A 162 -2.09 13.93 -32.38
C GLN A 162 -1.56 12.87 -33.34
N ALA A 163 -0.86 13.27 -34.40
CA ALA A 163 -0.41 12.35 -35.44
C ALA A 163 0.51 11.26 -34.87
N LYS A 164 1.51 11.64 -34.06
CA LYS A 164 2.40 10.69 -33.40
C LYS A 164 1.65 9.80 -32.40
N THR A 165 0.64 10.34 -31.72
CA THR A 165 -0.18 9.60 -30.76
C THR A 165 -0.99 8.51 -31.47
N LEU A 166 -1.66 8.84 -32.57
CA LEU A 166 -2.48 7.89 -33.34
C LEU A 166 -1.64 6.90 -34.15
N VAL A 167 -0.40 7.23 -34.50
CA VAL A 167 0.56 6.24 -35.05
C VAL A 167 0.91 5.20 -33.99
N LEU A 168 1.06 5.60 -32.73
CA LEU A 168 1.42 4.69 -31.63
C LEU A 168 0.22 3.86 -31.15
N GLU A 169 -0.97 4.46 -31.11
CA GLU A 169 -2.22 3.83 -30.69
C GLU A 169 -3.35 4.17 -31.69
N PRO A 170 -3.45 3.42 -32.82
CA PRO A 170 -4.41 3.70 -33.90
C PRO A 170 -5.88 3.58 -33.51
N ASP A 171 -6.19 2.81 -32.48
CA ASP A 171 -7.56 2.59 -32.02
C ASP A 171 -8.10 3.77 -31.17
N LEU A 172 -7.24 4.72 -30.80
CA LEU A 172 -7.65 5.94 -30.11
C LEU A 172 -8.54 6.82 -30.98
N SER A 173 -9.45 7.53 -30.32
CA SER A 173 -10.33 8.51 -30.96
C SER A 173 -9.54 9.55 -31.77
N PRO A 174 -9.95 9.88 -33.01
CA PRO A 174 -9.42 11.03 -33.73
C PRO A 174 -9.64 12.38 -33.03
N ALA A 175 -10.42 12.42 -31.95
CA ALA A 175 -10.55 13.60 -31.09
C ALA A 175 -9.34 13.82 -30.15
N ILE A 176 -8.42 12.86 -29.99
CA ILE A 176 -7.19 13.07 -29.20
C ILE A 176 -6.36 14.17 -29.86
N ARG A 177 -6.04 15.24 -29.13
CA ARG A 177 -5.28 16.40 -29.62
C ARG A 177 -3.78 16.25 -29.38
N SER A 178 -3.40 15.71 -28.22
CA SER A 178 -2.02 15.53 -27.79
C SER A 178 -1.92 14.44 -26.74
N SER A 179 -0.70 13.99 -26.46
CA SER A 179 -0.43 13.09 -25.36
C SER A 179 0.94 13.32 -24.73
N LEU A 180 1.12 12.79 -23.53
CA LEU A 180 2.39 12.75 -22.81
C LEU A 180 2.80 11.28 -22.64
N PHE A 181 3.91 10.91 -23.28
CA PHE A 181 4.41 9.54 -23.25
C PHE A 181 5.43 9.34 -22.14
N SER A 182 5.21 8.31 -21.32
CA SER A 182 6.05 7.88 -20.21
C SER A 182 6.61 6.49 -20.50
N ALA A 183 7.81 6.44 -21.07
CA ALA A 183 8.49 5.18 -21.40
C ALA A 183 8.92 4.38 -20.16
N GLU A 184 9.03 5.03 -19.01
CA GLU A 184 9.46 4.39 -17.76
C GLU A 184 8.34 3.61 -17.04
N THR A 185 7.08 3.84 -17.44
CA THR A 185 5.95 3.13 -16.86
C THR A 185 5.94 1.68 -17.36
N GLY A 186 5.55 0.74 -16.51
CA GLY A 186 5.40 -0.66 -16.89
C GLY A 186 4.37 -1.37 -16.03
N ILE A 187 4.41 -2.70 -16.09
CA ILE A 187 3.56 -3.61 -15.34
C ILE A 187 4.40 -4.74 -14.72
N VAL A 188 3.93 -5.30 -13.62
CA VAL A 188 4.57 -6.43 -12.90
C VAL A 188 3.51 -7.45 -12.50
N ASP A 189 3.82 -8.74 -12.57
CA ASP A 189 2.97 -9.75 -11.95
C ASP A 189 3.12 -9.63 -10.43
N SER A 190 2.12 -9.04 -9.78
CA SER A 190 2.18 -8.72 -8.35
C SER A 190 2.15 -9.97 -7.48
N HIS A 191 1.48 -11.04 -7.92
CA HIS A 191 1.47 -12.31 -7.21
C HIS A 191 2.85 -12.97 -7.25
N ALA A 192 3.46 -13.07 -8.44
CA ALA A 192 4.82 -13.59 -8.56
C ALA A 192 5.84 -12.72 -7.79
N PHE A 193 5.65 -11.40 -7.75
CA PHE A 193 6.48 -10.51 -6.95
C PHE A 193 6.35 -10.78 -5.45
N ILE A 194 5.12 -10.92 -4.94
CA ILE A 194 4.81 -11.25 -3.54
C ILE A 194 5.43 -12.61 -3.17
N THR A 195 5.19 -13.66 -3.97
CA THR A 195 5.77 -15.00 -3.77
C THR A 195 7.30 -14.96 -3.78
N SER A 196 7.91 -14.14 -4.62
CA SER A 196 9.37 -13.98 -4.62
C SER A 196 9.91 -13.36 -3.32
N LEU A 197 9.20 -12.39 -2.75
CA LEU A 197 9.56 -11.80 -1.46
C LEU A 197 9.38 -12.78 -0.30
N GLU A 198 8.23 -13.48 -0.27
CA GLU A 198 7.92 -14.55 0.66
C GLU A 198 9.01 -15.64 0.64
N THR A 199 9.32 -16.19 -0.53
CA THR A 199 10.38 -17.20 -0.71
C THR A 199 11.74 -16.68 -0.21
N SER A 200 12.04 -15.39 -0.39
CA SER A 200 13.30 -14.81 0.11
C SER A 200 13.36 -14.75 1.64
N ILE A 201 12.23 -14.71 2.34
CA ILE A 201 12.16 -14.75 3.80
C ILE A 201 12.25 -16.19 4.27
N ASP A 202 11.44 -17.09 3.71
CA ASP A 202 11.39 -18.51 4.10
C ASP A 202 12.71 -19.24 3.87
N SER A 203 13.48 -18.84 2.85
CA SER A 203 14.80 -19.39 2.57
C SER A 203 15.93 -18.80 3.43
N SER A 204 15.64 -17.86 4.31
CA SER A 204 16.64 -17.24 5.19
C SER A 204 16.82 -17.99 6.51
N GLU A 205 17.98 -17.83 7.15
CA GLU A 205 18.24 -18.49 8.44
C GLU A 205 17.70 -17.71 9.65
N ASN A 206 17.34 -16.44 9.47
CA ASN A 206 16.99 -15.50 10.54
C ASN A 206 15.65 -14.79 10.31
N GLY A 207 14.84 -15.30 9.37
CA GLY A 207 13.53 -14.78 9.01
C GLY A 207 12.46 -15.85 9.12
N GLU A 208 11.26 -15.44 9.54
CA GLU A 208 10.09 -16.33 9.63
C GLU A 208 8.81 -15.55 9.29
N ILE A 209 7.86 -16.20 8.63
CA ILE A 209 6.52 -15.67 8.38
C ILE A 209 5.51 -16.52 9.17
N VAL A 210 4.69 -15.87 9.96
CA VAL A 210 3.68 -16.50 10.81
C VAL A 210 2.30 -16.11 10.28
N TYR A 211 1.64 -17.06 9.59
CA TYR A 211 0.32 -16.89 8.98
C TYR A 211 -0.82 -17.22 9.95
N GLY A 212 -2.03 -16.77 9.63
CA GLY A 212 -3.21 -17.02 10.44
C GLY A 212 -3.17 -16.34 11.82
N THR A 213 -2.24 -15.41 12.05
CA THR A 213 -1.96 -14.85 13.37
C THR A 213 -2.22 -13.35 13.36
N ARG A 214 -3.24 -12.91 14.10
CA ARG A 214 -3.58 -11.48 14.22
C ARG A 214 -2.93 -10.87 15.46
N VAL A 215 -2.48 -9.62 15.35
CA VAL A 215 -2.07 -8.83 16.51
C VAL A 215 -3.31 -8.29 17.20
N VAL A 216 -3.45 -8.56 18.49
CA VAL A 216 -4.64 -8.19 19.28
C VAL A 216 -4.35 -7.16 20.36
N ARG A 217 -3.08 -7.02 20.77
CA ARG A 217 -2.67 -6.06 21.78
C ARG A 217 -1.19 -5.71 21.68
N ILE A 218 -0.88 -4.43 21.82
CA ILE A 218 0.48 -3.91 21.88
C ILE A 218 0.62 -3.03 23.13
N ASP A 219 1.69 -3.26 23.88
CA ASP A 219 2.08 -2.47 25.06
C ASP A 219 3.56 -2.09 24.94
N PRO A 220 3.97 -0.92 25.48
CA PRO A 220 5.39 -0.67 25.68
C PRO A 220 5.96 -1.70 26.67
N ALA A 221 7.21 -2.11 26.47
CA ALA A 221 7.88 -2.99 27.42
C ALA A 221 8.03 -2.31 28.80
N HIS A 222 7.89 -3.10 29.87
CA HIS A 222 8.07 -2.65 31.23
C HIS A 222 9.56 -2.67 31.65
N ASP A 223 9.86 -2.12 32.83
CA ASP A 223 11.16 -2.23 33.52
C ASP A 223 12.39 -1.71 32.75
N ASN A 224 12.23 -0.57 32.06
CA ASN A 224 13.28 0.11 31.28
C ASN A 224 13.91 -0.73 30.14
N SER A 225 13.32 -1.87 29.79
CA SER A 225 13.74 -2.64 28.61
C SER A 225 13.18 -1.97 27.35
N PRO A 226 14.01 -1.66 26.33
CA PRO A 226 13.50 -1.09 25.08
C PRO A 226 12.73 -2.16 24.29
N GLY A 227 11.55 -1.78 23.77
CA GLY A 227 10.75 -2.63 22.88
C GLY A 227 9.25 -2.57 23.18
N TRP A 228 8.53 -3.48 22.54
CA TRP A 228 7.07 -3.57 22.55
C TRP A 228 6.64 -4.99 22.86
N VAL A 229 5.78 -5.17 23.84
CA VAL A 229 5.11 -6.46 24.10
C VAL A 229 3.93 -6.55 23.13
N VAL A 230 4.02 -7.50 22.21
CA VAL A 230 3.02 -7.74 21.17
C VAL A 230 2.35 -9.07 21.44
N GLN A 231 1.06 -9.01 21.71
CA GLN A 231 0.21 -10.18 21.89
C GLN A 231 -0.54 -10.47 20.62
N THR A 232 -0.53 -11.74 20.25
CA THR A 232 -1.16 -12.27 19.06
C THR A 232 -2.24 -13.28 19.42
N GLN A 233 -3.11 -13.55 18.45
CA GLN A 233 -4.04 -14.65 18.48
C GLN A 233 -4.01 -15.37 17.14
N THR A 234 -3.75 -16.67 17.16
CA THR A 234 -3.78 -17.51 15.95
C THR A 234 -5.21 -17.95 15.70
N ASN A 235 -5.74 -17.71 14.50
CA ASN A 235 -7.07 -18.15 14.10
C ASN A 235 -7.11 -19.68 14.11
N THR A 236 -8.17 -20.27 14.66
CA THR A 236 -8.48 -21.68 14.38
C THR A 236 -9.04 -21.78 12.97
N ASP A 237 -8.95 -22.94 12.31
CA ASP A 237 -9.49 -23.18 10.96
C ASP A 237 -11.03 -23.00 10.83
N GLN A 238 -11.71 -22.53 11.89
CA GLN A 238 -13.15 -22.29 11.91
C GLN A 238 -13.49 -20.79 11.83
N PRO A 239 -14.19 -20.34 10.76
CA PRO A 239 -14.67 -18.97 10.65
C PRO A 239 -15.56 -18.58 11.84
N GLY A 240 -15.19 -17.51 12.56
CA GLY A 240 -15.99 -16.97 13.67
C GLY A 240 -15.60 -17.46 15.06
N ASP A 241 -14.63 -18.37 15.17
CA ASP A 241 -14.08 -18.77 16.47
C ASP A 241 -13.09 -17.73 16.98
N THR A 242 -13.27 -17.32 18.24
CA THR A 242 -12.40 -16.37 18.95
C THR A 242 -11.53 -17.08 20.00
N GLY A 243 -11.54 -18.42 20.01
CA GLY A 243 -10.86 -19.28 20.98
C GLY A 243 -9.44 -19.70 20.61
N GLY A 244 -8.84 -19.11 19.57
CA GLY A 244 -7.49 -19.45 19.12
C GLY A 244 -6.39 -19.12 20.13
N GLU A 245 -5.26 -19.83 20.03
CA GLU A 245 -4.13 -19.71 20.96
C GLU A 245 -3.58 -18.29 21.00
N ARG A 246 -3.32 -17.80 22.22
CA ARG A 246 -2.80 -16.46 22.46
C ARG A 246 -1.35 -16.54 22.87
N ASN A 247 -0.51 -15.81 22.14
CA ASN A 247 0.93 -15.75 22.37
C ASN A 247 1.36 -14.31 22.66
N SER A 248 2.54 -14.14 23.25
CA SER A 248 3.10 -12.84 23.59
C SER A 248 4.60 -12.80 23.33
N VAL A 249 5.07 -11.79 22.59
CA VAL A 249 6.49 -11.62 22.24
C VAL A 249 6.96 -10.21 22.54
N LEU A 250 8.19 -10.08 23.03
CA LEU A 250 8.88 -8.79 23.12
C LEU A 250 9.56 -8.50 21.77
N ALA A 251 9.04 -7.54 21.03
CA ALA A 251 9.67 -7.02 19.83
C ALA A 251 10.59 -5.85 20.18
N ARG A 252 11.90 -5.96 19.93
CA ARG A 252 12.83 -4.82 20.13
C ARG A 252 12.53 -3.68 19.15
N CYS A 253 12.16 -4.05 17.92
CA CYS A 253 11.62 -3.15 16.92
C CYS A 253 10.31 -3.73 16.37
N LEU A 254 9.25 -2.93 16.41
CA LEU A 254 7.96 -3.22 15.84
C LEU A 254 7.75 -2.35 14.59
N VAL A 255 7.36 -2.96 13.47
CA VAL A 255 7.04 -2.26 12.23
C VAL A 255 5.60 -2.53 11.83
N ASN A 256 4.76 -1.51 11.86
CA ASN A 256 3.36 -1.60 11.43
C ASN A 256 3.24 -1.41 9.91
N CYS A 257 2.93 -2.48 9.20
CA CYS A 257 2.63 -2.50 7.75
C CYS A 257 1.20 -3.00 7.46
N ALA A 258 0.27 -2.86 8.42
CA ALA A 258 -1.04 -3.53 8.39
C ALA A 258 -2.08 -2.94 7.41
N GLY A 259 -1.66 -2.16 6.41
CA GLY A 259 -2.52 -1.69 5.32
C GLY A 259 -3.82 -1.02 5.77
N LEU A 260 -4.96 -1.62 5.43
CA LEU A 260 -6.30 -1.13 5.82
C LEU A 260 -6.46 -1.03 7.36
N ASN A 261 -5.73 -1.85 8.11
CA ASN A 261 -5.75 -1.91 9.58
C ASN A 261 -4.60 -1.16 10.26
N ALA A 262 -3.75 -0.47 9.51
CA ALA A 262 -2.58 0.19 10.10
C ALA A 262 -2.94 1.22 11.18
N HIS A 263 -4.09 1.90 11.08
CA HIS A 263 -4.57 2.79 12.14
C HIS A 263 -4.95 2.06 13.42
N ASN A 264 -5.57 0.88 13.35
CA ASN A 264 -5.91 0.08 14.52
C ASN A 264 -4.67 -0.32 15.30
N ILE A 265 -3.63 -0.78 14.59
CA ILE A 265 -2.31 -1.06 15.18
C ILE A 265 -1.70 0.20 15.81
N TYR A 266 -1.70 1.34 15.10
CA TYR A 266 -1.16 2.59 15.62
C TYR A 266 -1.91 3.10 16.86
N ASN A 267 -3.22 2.91 16.93
CA ASN A 267 -4.04 3.36 18.04
C ASN A 267 -3.63 2.68 19.37
N HIS A 268 -3.08 1.45 19.35
CA HIS A 268 -2.50 0.85 20.57
C HIS A 268 -1.37 1.68 21.17
N VAL A 269 -0.57 2.34 20.33
CA VAL A 269 0.55 3.22 20.73
C VAL A 269 0.03 4.52 21.34
N LEU A 270 -1.15 4.98 20.91
CA LEU A 270 -1.77 6.19 21.45
C LEU A 270 -2.46 5.96 22.80
N TYR A 271 -2.67 4.72 23.22
CA TYR A 271 -3.32 4.42 24.50
C TYR A 271 -2.47 4.90 25.70
N PRO A 272 -3.06 5.50 26.76
CA PRO A 272 -4.50 5.68 27.04
C PRO A 272 -5.07 7.03 26.59
N THR A 273 -4.44 7.74 25.66
CA THR A 273 -4.94 9.05 25.22
C THR A 273 -6.35 8.93 24.63
N ALA A 274 -7.12 10.02 24.72
CA ALA A 274 -8.47 10.08 24.13
C ALA A 274 -8.45 10.26 22.61
N ARG A 275 -7.26 10.44 22.01
CA ARG A 275 -7.09 10.67 20.57
C ARG A 275 -7.04 9.36 19.81
N ARG A 276 -7.49 9.41 18.56
CA ARG A 276 -7.47 8.25 17.65
C ARG A 276 -7.19 8.68 16.22
N LEU A 277 -6.53 7.81 15.49
CA LEU A 277 -6.39 7.92 14.04
C LEU A 277 -7.42 7.01 13.37
N GLN A 278 -8.11 7.52 12.35
CA GLN A 278 -9.04 6.75 11.52
C GLN A 278 -8.68 6.92 10.05
N LEU A 279 -8.35 5.83 9.35
CA LEU A 279 -8.16 5.90 7.90
C LEU A 279 -9.51 6.03 7.20
N GLY A 280 -9.50 6.73 6.05
CA GLY A 280 -10.56 6.62 5.06
C GLY A 280 -10.29 5.46 4.13
N PHE A 281 -11.35 4.98 3.49
CA PHE A 281 -11.29 3.85 2.59
C PHE A 281 -11.87 4.23 1.24
N CYS A 282 -11.10 3.99 0.19
CA CYS A 282 -11.51 4.30 -1.17
C CYS A 282 -11.44 3.05 -2.04
N LYS A 283 -12.60 2.44 -2.25
CA LYS A 283 -12.80 1.29 -3.14
C LYS A 283 -12.65 1.72 -4.60
N GLY A 284 -12.11 0.82 -5.41
CA GLY A 284 -12.00 0.96 -6.84
C GLY A 284 -12.34 -0.36 -7.54
N SER A 285 -13.35 -0.33 -8.39
CA SER A 285 -13.85 -1.42 -9.23
C SER A 285 -13.18 -1.39 -10.59
N TYR A 286 -12.84 -2.57 -11.09
CA TYR A 286 -12.28 -2.79 -12.42
C TYR A 286 -13.26 -3.56 -13.29
N TYR A 287 -13.18 -3.32 -14.59
CA TYR A 287 -14.00 -3.97 -15.60
C TYR A 287 -13.09 -4.57 -16.66
N SER A 288 -13.27 -5.86 -16.92
CA SER A 288 -12.56 -6.55 -17.99
C SER A 288 -13.19 -6.23 -19.35
N TYR A 289 -12.38 -6.31 -20.40
CA TYR A 289 -12.83 -6.23 -21.79
C TYR A 289 -12.45 -7.51 -22.54
N GLY A 290 -13.47 -8.28 -22.93
CA GLY A 290 -13.31 -9.65 -23.44
C GLY A 290 -13.11 -9.79 -24.94
N SER A 291 -12.92 -8.69 -25.68
CA SER A 291 -12.81 -8.67 -27.15
C SER A 291 -11.57 -7.93 -27.63
N ALA A 292 -11.16 -8.19 -28.87
CA ALA A 292 -10.14 -7.41 -29.57
C ALA A 292 -10.75 -6.21 -30.32
N GLU A 293 -12.07 -6.13 -30.43
CA GLU A 293 -12.77 -5.05 -31.13
C GLU A 293 -12.43 -3.68 -30.53
N GLY A 294 -12.04 -2.73 -31.38
CA GLY A 294 -11.70 -1.37 -30.95
C GLY A 294 -10.47 -1.23 -30.06
N VAL A 295 -9.72 -2.31 -29.82
CA VAL A 295 -8.52 -2.32 -28.95
C VAL A 295 -7.39 -3.24 -29.44
N SER A 296 -7.54 -3.87 -30.59
CA SER A 296 -6.58 -4.84 -31.15
C SER A 296 -5.16 -4.30 -31.32
N SER A 297 -5.02 -2.98 -31.50
CA SER A 297 -3.74 -2.30 -31.70
C SER A 297 -3.10 -1.85 -30.38
N VAL A 298 -3.81 -1.92 -29.25
CA VAL A 298 -3.38 -1.31 -27.99
C VAL A 298 -2.10 -1.92 -27.44
N GLN A 299 -1.06 -1.10 -27.23
CA GLN A 299 0.25 -1.58 -26.76
C GLN A 299 0.69 -0.99 -25.42
N HIS A 300 0.22 0.22 -25.09
CA HIS A 300 0.62 0.96 -23.89
C HIS A 300 -0.55 1.10 -22.92
N LEU A 301 -0.25 1.45 -21.68
CA LEU A 301 -1.28 1.91 -20.76
C LEU A 301 -1.85 3.26 -21.25
N ILE A 302 -3.16 3.45 -21.21
CA ILE A 302 -3.81 4.69 -21.66
C ILE A 302 -4.52 5.35 -20.48
N TYR A 303 -4.08 6.55 -20.14
CA TYR A 303 -4.58 7.31 -19.01
C TYR A 303 -5.19 8.63 -19.53
N PRO A 304 -6.50 8.81 -19.44
CA PRO A 304 -7.09 10.12 -19.66
C PRO A 304 -6.50 11.16 -18.69
N THR A 305 -6.40 12.41 -19.12
CA THR A 305 -6.13 13.50 -18.17
C THR A 305 -7.23 13.55 -17.11
N PRO A 306 -6.91 13.78 -15.82
CA PRO A 306 -7.92 13.95 -14.79
C PRO A 306 -8.88 15.07 -15.18
N THR A 307 -10.18 14.81 -15.11
CA THR A 307 -11.20 15.83 -15.36
C THR A 307 -11.13 16.88 -14.25
N GLN A 308 -10.93 18.16 -14.60
CA GLN A 308 -10.86 19.27 -13.64
C GLN A 308 -12.22 19.67 -13.03
N GLN A 309 -13.29 18.93 -13.30
CA GLN A 309 -14.58 19.21 -12.69
C GLN A 309 -14.50 18.95 -11.18
N LYS A 310 -14.66 20.02 -10.39
CA LYS A 310 -14.99 19.94 -8.96
C LYS A 310 -16.33 19.23 -8.85
N CYS A 311 -16.32 17.94 -8.59
CA CYS A 311 -17.53 17.14 -8.42
C CYS A 311 -18.16 17.43 -7.06
N THR A 312 -19.21 18.25 -7.05
CA THR A 312 -20.21 18.27 -5.99
C THR A 312 -21.15 17.08 -6.20
N GLY A 313 -21.01 16.03 -5.39
CA GLY A 313 -21.92 14.87 -5.42
C GLY A 313 -21.76 13.95 -6.64
N ASP A 314 -21.62 12.65 -6.39
CA ASP A 314 -21.77 11.50 -7.30
C ASP A 314 -21.02 11.48 -8.65
N SER A 315 -20.12 12.43 -8.90
CA SER A 315 -19.38 12.55 -10.16
C SER A 315 -17.87 12.29 -9.98
N PHE A 316 -17.26 11.70 -11.01
CA PHE A 316 -15.89 11.16 -11.04
C PHE A 316 -14.81 12.23 -10.77
N ALA A 317 -14.55 12.55 -9.51
CA ALA A 317 -13.29 13.12 -9.07
C ALA A 317 -12.25 11.99 -8.92
N GLY A 318 -11.70 11.54 -10.05
CA GLY A 318 -10.67 10.51 -10.15
C GLY A 318 -9.90 10.68 -11.46
N LEU A 319 -8.75 10.03 -11.62
CA LEU A 319 -7.85 10.16 -12.78
C LEU A 319 -8.44 9.68 -14.15
N GLY A 320 -9.76 9.62 -14.30
CA GLY A 320 -10.43 8.98 -15.43
C GLY A 320 -10.32 7.46 -15.35
N THR A 321 -11.25 6.73 -15.98
CA THR A 321 -11.15 5.28 -16.12
C THR A 321 -9.94 4.95 -17.02
N HIS A 322 -8.85 4.49 -16.42
CA HIS A 322 -7.66 4.10 -17.17
C HIS A 322 -7.87 2.80 -17.93
N LEU A 323 -7.13 2.63 -19.02
CA LEU A 323 -6.88 1.33 -19.63
C LEU A 323 -5.54 0.79 -19.11
N THR A 324 -5.59 -0.43 -18.59
CA THR A 324 -4.41 -1.19 -18.17
C THR A 324 -4.34 -2.54 -18.89
N LEU A 325 -3.13 -3.10 -18.93
CA LEU A 325 -2.82 -4.36 -19.59
C LEU A 325 -2.21 -5.31 -18.56
N ASP A 326 -2.66 -6.56 -18.54
CA ASP A 326 -1.97 -7.61 -17.78
C ASP A 326 -0.76 -8.18 -18.55
N MET A 327 -0.05 -9.15 -17.95
CA MET A 327 1.10 -9.80 -18.61
C MET A 327 0.75 -10.46 -19.96
N ASN A 328 -0.50 -10.86 -20.15
CA ASN A 328 -1.02 -11.50 -21.36
C ASN A 328 -1.71 -10.50 -22.31
N ARG A 329 -1.55 -9.19 -22.07
CA ARG A 329 -2.19 -8.09 -22.82
C ARG A 329 -3.72 -8.09 -22.75
N LYS A 330 -4.32 -8.74 -21.75
CA LYS A 330 -5.76 -8.56 -21.50
C LYS A 330 -6.02 -7.17 -20.95
N ILE A 331 -7.09 -6.55 -21.43
CA ILE A 331 -7.44 -5.18 -21.08
C ILE A 331 -8.34 -5.16 -19.85
N LYS A 332 -8.03 -4.22 -18.97
CA LYS A 332 -8.86 -3.85 -17.83
C LYS A 332 -9.05 -2.35 -17.78
N PHE A 333 -10.28 -1.94 -17.50
CA PHE A 333 -10.68 -0.56 -17.32
C PHE A 333 -10.90 -0.26 -15.84
N GLY A 334 -10.41 0.90 -15.41
CA GLY A 334 -10.56 1.39 -14.05
C GLY A 334 -9.22 1.73 -13.39
N PRO A 335 -9.16 1.74 -12.06
CA PRO A 335 -10.30 1.63 -11.15
C PRO A 335 -11.18 2.87 -11.15
N ASP A 336 -12.46 2.71 -10.80
CA ASP A 336 -13.30 3.84 -10.37
C ASP A 336 -12.93 4.34 -8.94
N VAL A 337 -13.73 5.27 -8.42
CA VAL A 337 -13.55 5.87 -7.09
C VAL A 337 -14.86 5.79 -6.30
N GLU A 338 -14.86 5.01 -5.23
CA GLU A 338 -15.96 4.90 -4.28
C GLU A 338 -15.42 5.11 -2.86
N TRP A 339 -15.71 6.25 -2.25
CA TRP A 339 -15.36 6.48 -0.86
C TRP A 339 -16.34 5.73 0.04
N LEU A 340 -15.80 4.93 0.95
CA LEU A 340 -16.56 4.20 1.96
C LEU A 340 -16.49 5.01 3.25
N ASN A 341 -17.64 5.26 3.86
CA ASN A 341 -17.73 5.77 5.21
C ASN A 341 -18.08 4.65 6.21
N THR A 342 -17.89 4.93 7.49
CA THR A 342 -18.14 3.96 8.57
C THR A 342 -19.60 3.49 8.55
N GLN A 343 -20.57 4.36 8.25
CA GLN A 343 -21.98 3.99 8.19
C GLN A 343 -22.29 3.01 7.05
N MET A 344 -21.65 3.17 5.89
CA MET A 344 -21.78 2.28 4.73
C MET A 344 -21.19 0.91 5.04
N ILE A 345 -19.97 0.88 5.59
CA ILE A 345 -19.32 -0.34 6.05
C ILE A 345 -20.21 -1.07 7.06
N GLN A 346 -20.73 -0.32 8.01
CA GLN A 346 -21.59 -0.83 9.06
C GLN A 346 -22.89 -1.43 8.52
N ALA A 347 -23.60 -0.67 7.70
CA ALA A 347 -24.85 -1.09 7.10
C ALA A 347 -24.67 -2.35 6.24
N HIS A 348 -23.54 -2.43 5.52
CA HIS A 348 -23.22 -3.60 4.71
C HIS A 348 -22.98 -4.85 5.58
N ILE A 349 -22.14 -4.77 6.62
CA ILE A 349 -21.89 -5.91 7.52
C ILE A 349 -23.16 -6.39 8.20
N THR A 350 -23.99 -5.46 8.68
CA THR A 350 -25.29 -5.75 9.30
C THR A 350 -26.21 -6.53 8.36
N ARG A 351 -26.22 -6.16 7.07
CA ARG A 351 -27.04 -6.85 6.06
C ARG A 351 -26.53 -8.25 5.77
N GLU A 352 -25.22 -8.43 5.65
CA GLU A 352 -24.65 -9.75 5.37
C GLU A 352 -24.76 -10.70 6.55
N SER A 353 -24.66 -10.18 7.77
CA SER A 353 -24.72 -10.98 8.98
C SER A 353 -26.11 -11.44 9.37
N GLY A 354 -27.13 -10.67 8.98
CA GLY A 354 -28.49 -10.82 9.52
C GLY A 354 -28.60 -10.49 11.02
N LEU A 355 -27.51 -10.05 11.66
CA LEU A 355 -27.47 -9.60 13.05
C LEU A 355 -27.69 -8.09 13.11
N HIS A 356 -28.27 -7.60 14.20
CA HIS A 356 -28.24 -6.17 14.46
C HIS A 356 -26.80 -5.69 14.61
N ALA A 357 -26.49 -4.50 14.09
CA ALA A 357 -25.15 -3.91 14.14
C ALA A 357 -24.52 -4.02 15.54
N LYS A 358 -25.22 -3.60 16.58
CA LYS A 358 -24.74 -3.67 17.99
C LYS A 358 -24.43 -5.07 18.52
N ASP A 359 -24.94 -6.11 17.87
CA ASP A 359 -24.87 -7.51 18.29
C ASP A 359 -23.91 -8.34 17.41
N ASP A 360 -23.36 -7.75 16.33
CA ASP A 360 -22.38 -8.42 15.46
C ASP A 360 -20.95 -8.16 15.97
N PRO A 361 -20.15 -9.19 16.30
CA PRO A 361 -18.79 -9.00 16.81
C PRO A 361 -17.82 -8.39 15.79
N ARG A 362 -18.14 -8.40 14.48
CA ARG A 362 -17.41 -7.66 13.43
C ARG A 362 -17.73 -6.18 13.45
N VAL A 363 -18.78 -5.81 14.17
CA VAL A 363 -19.31 -4.48 14.31
C VAL A 363 -19.01 -4.01 15.73
N SER A 364 -17.84 -3.42 15.89
CA SER A 364 -17.76 -2.25 16.74
C SER A 364 -17.66 -1.05 15.81
N GLN A 365 -18.22 0.10 16.16
CA GLN A 365 -18.11 1.32 15.35
C GLN A 365 -16.64 1.76 15.12
N GLU A 366 -15.67 1.09 15.76
CA GLU A 366 -14.30 1.56 15.94
C GLU A 366 -13.23 0.49 15.59
N GLU A 367 -13.56 -0.79 15.38
CA GLU A 367 -12.60 -1.89 15.09
C GLU A 367 -13.09 -2.86 14.02
N VAL A 368 -13.60 -2.34 12.90
CA VAL A 368 -13.93 -3.23 11.79
C VAL A 368 -12.64 -3.60 11.05
N GLN A 369 -11.97 -4.68 11.46
CA GLN A 369 -10.72 -5.10 10.83
C GLN A 369 -10.93 -5.82 9.49
N ASP A 370 -12.06 -6.53 9.35
CA ASP A 370 -12.32 -7.44 8.23
C ASP A 370 -13.43 -6.97 7.28
N PHE A 371 -13.87 -5.70 7.36
CA PHE A 371 -14.92 -5.16 6.47
C PHE A 371 -14.63 -5.36 4.99
N TRP A 372 -13.35 -5.39 4.63
CA TRP A 372 -12.94 -5.42 3.26
C TRP A 372 -13.41 -6.70 2.59
N SER A 373 -13.41 -7.85 3.27
CA SER A 373 -13.65 -9.17 2.67
C SER A 373 -15.03 -9.30 2.03
N THR A 374 -16.01 -8.58 2.56
CA THR A 374 -17.39 -8.55 2.09
C THR A 374 -17.65 -7.46 1.04
N LEU A 375 -16.80 -6.43 1.00
CA LEU A 375 -16.93 -5.27 0.13
C LEU A 375 -16.15 -5.36 -1.19
N LEU A 376 -15.70 -6.56 -1.57
CA LEU A 376 -14.88 -6.77 -2.76
C LEU A 376 -15.65 -6.99 -4.07
N LEU A 377 -16.97 -7.15 -4.02
CA LEU A 377 -17.77 -7.24 -5.24
C LEU A 377 -17.64 -5.94 -6.06
N PRO A 378 -17.23 -5.98 -7.34
CA PRO A 378 -17.15 -4.77 -8.14
C PRO A 378 -18.53 -4.12 -8.30
N ASN A 379 -18.56 -2.80 -8.38
CA ASN A 379 -19.80 -2.04 -8.53
C ASN A 379 -20.29 -2.11 -9.99
N ASP A 380 -21.23 -2.99 -10.28
CA ASP A 380 -21.80 -3.21 -11.62
C ASP A 380 -22.69 -2.03 -12.09
N GLN A 381 -23.32 -1.29 -11.17
CA GLN A 381 -24.16 -0.14 -11.47
C GLN A 381 -23.40 0.98 -12.20
N ARG A 382 -22.07 1.02 -12.05
CA ARG A 382 -21.21 2.02 -12.69
C ARG A 382 -20.71 1.61 -14.07
N LEU A 383 -21.02 0.39 -14.52
CA LEU A 383 -20.51 -0.14 -15.78
C LEU A 383 -20.92 0.71 -16.99
N GLU A 384 -22.16 1.20 -17.02
CA GLU A 384 -22.64 2.01 -18.15
C GLU A 384 -21.93 3.37 -18.25
N SER A 385 -21.71 4.02 -17.11
CA SER A 385 -20.94 5.27 -17.04
C SER A 385 -19.48 5.05 -17.41
N THR A 386 -18.91 3.91 -17.01
CA THR A 386 -17.54 3.50 -17.35
C THR A 386 -17.41 3.30 -18.86
N TYR A 387 -18.29 2.52 -19.46
CA TYR A 387 -18.34 2.30 -20.91
C TYR A 387 -18.47 3.62 -21.67
N SER A 388 -19.44 4.47 -21.28
CA SER A 388 -19.65 5.78 -21.91
C SER A 388 -18.39 6.65 -21.88
N PHE A 389 -17.67 6.65 -20.77
CA PHE A 389 -16.41 7.38 -20.66
C PHE A 389 -15.28 6.75 -21.49
N VAL A 390 -15.14 5.42 -21.48
CA VAL A 390 -14.12 4.71 -22.29
C VAL A 390 -14.34 4.96 -23.78
N LYS A 391 -15.59 4.88 -24.26
CA LYS A 391 -15.97 5.13 -25.64
C LYS A 391 -15.55 6.52 -26.15
N SER A 392 -15.40 7.48 -25.24
CA SER A 392 -14.95 8.83 -25.59
C SER A 392 -13.49 8.88 -26.08
N TYR A 393 -12.64 7.92 -25.71
CA TYR A 393 -11.26 7.83 -26.16
C TYR A 393 -10.92 6.55 -26.94
N LEU A 394 -11.77 5.52 -26.87
CA LEU A 394 -11.71 4.31 -27.71
C LEU A 394 -13.09 4.10 -28.37
N PRO A 395 -13.40 4.78 -29.49
CA PRO A 395 -14.75 4.78 -30.04
C PRO A 395 -15.20 3.42 -30.58
N GLY A 396 -14.26 2.52 -30.86
CA GLY A 396 -14.50 1.17 -31.39
C GLY A 396 -14.89 0.13 -30.34
N VAL A 397 -14.89 0.44 -29.03
CA VAL A 397 -15.30 -0.56 -28.02
C VAL A 397 -16.81 -0.79 -28.02
N ASP A 398 -17.19 -2.06 -27.89
CA ASP A 398 -18.58 -2.49 -27.66
C ASP A 398 -18.88 -2.70 -26.15
N ARG A 399 -20.03 -2.22 -25.68
CA ARG A 399 -20.53 -2.43 -24.32
C ARG A 399 -20.67 -3.91 -23.97
N ASP A 400 -21.10 -4.76 -24.90
CA ASP A 400 -21.42 -6.17 -24.61
C ASP A 400 -20.18 -6.99 -24.24
N HIS A 401 -18.97 -6.45 -24.49
CA HIS A 401 -17.70 -7.06 -24.12
C HIS A 401 -17.14 -6.60 -22.78
N PHE A 402 -17.83 -5.70 -22.07
CA PHE A 402 -17.45 -5.32 -20.72
C PHE A 402 -18.06 -6.26 -19.67
N SER A 403 -17.29 -6.59 -18.66
CA SER A 403 -17.79 -7.33 -17.49
C SER A 403 -17.10 -6.84 -16.21
N PRO A 404 -17.83 -6.71 -15.08
CA PRO A 404 -17.20 -6.51 -13.78
C PRO A 404 -16.11 -7.56 -13.54
N ASP A 405 -14.95 -7.15 -13.06
CA ASP A 405 -13.81 -8.05 -12.83
C ASP A 405 -13.53 -8.17 -11.33
N TYR A 406 -12.65 -7.33 -10.78
CA TYR A 406 -12.35 -7.30 -9.35
C TYR A 406 -12.46 -5.88 -8.79
N SER A 407 -12.40 -5.76 -7.46
CA SER A 407 -12.21 -4.48 -6.80
C SER A 407 -11.12 -4.57 -5.74
N GLY A 408 -10.59 -3.40 -5.36
CA GLY A 408 -9.65 -3.25 -4.26
C GLY A 408 -9.96 -1.99 -3.46
N ILE A 409 -9.46 -1.94 -2.22
CA ILE A 409 -9.69 -0.82 -1.30
C ILE A 409 -8.35 -0.17 -0.97
N ARG A 410 -8.28 1.15 -1.09
CA ARG A 410 -7.10 1.95 -0.75
C ARG A 410 -7.20 2.47 0.68
N PRO A 411 -6.16 2.28 1.52
CA PRO A 411 -6.06 2.98 2.80
C PRO A 411 -5.68 4.46 2.56
N LYS A 412 -6.54 5.38 2.98
CA LYS A 412 -6.33 6.84 2.85
C LYS A 412 -6.14 7.45 4.23
N LEU A 413 -5.16 8.35 4.41
CA LEU A 413 -5.07 9.14 5.65
C LEU A 413 -6.25 10.10 5.78
N ARG A 414 -6.76 10.57 4.63
CA ARG A 414 -7.96 11.38 4.53
C ARG A 414 -9.21 10.51 4.61
N THR A 415 -10.21 11.00 5.33
CA THR A 415 -11.58 10.48 5.38
C THR A 415 -12.55 11.46 4.71
N MET A 416 -13.82 11.06 4.55
CA MET A 416 -14.89 11.96 4.11
C MET A 416 -15.32 12.98 5.17
N ASP A 417 -14.88 12.82 6.41
CA ASP A 417 -15.23 13.66 7.56
C ASP A 417 -14.11 14.68 7.83
N ALA A 418 -14.46 15.97 7.76
CA ALA A 418 -13.53 17.07 7.96
C ALA A 418 -12.99 17.15 9.40
N GLU A 419 -13.81 16.85 10.40
CA GLU A 419 -13.41 16.87 11.81
C GLU A 419 -12.43 15.73 12.08
N GLN A 420 -12.72 14.53 11.56
CA GLN A 420 -11.80 13.39 11.66
C GLN A 420 -10.48 13.66 10.91
N ASN A 421 -10.50 14.42 9.81
CA ASN A 421 -9.28 14.83 9.11
C ASN A 421 -8.43 15.79 9.94
N GLU A 422 -9.05 16.73 10.67
CA GLU A 422 -8.34 17.62 11.58
C GLU A 422 -7.72 16.84 12.75
N GLU A 423 -8.45 15.89 13.32
CA GLU A 423 -7.94 15.00 14.37
C GLU A 423 -6.78 14.14 13.86
N ASN A 424 -6.92 13.52 12.69
CA ASN A 424 -5.84 12.76 12.04
C ASN A 424 -4.59 13.62 11.85
N ALA A 425 -4.72 14.83 11.31
CA ALA A 425 -3.61 15.75 11.12
C ALA A 425 -2.96 16.15 12.46
N THR A 426 -3.74 16.27 13.52
CA THR A 426 -3.24 16.59 14.87
C THR A 426 -2.48 15.41 15.48
N VAL A 427 -3.02 14.19 15.43
CA VAL A 427 -2.36 12.96 15.88
C VAL A 427 -1.04 12.75 15.15
N LEU A 428 -1.03 12.89 13.83
CA LEU A 428 0.16 12.71 13.00
C LEU A 428 1.23 13.77 13.26
N ARG A 429 0.84 15.03 13.54
CA ARG A 429 1.78 16.08 13.95
C ARG A 429 2.44 15.75 15.29
N SER A 430 1.68 15.27 16.27
CA SER A 430 2.24 14.90 17.59
C SER A 430 3.18 13.69 17.54
N GLY A 431 3.01 12.80 16.57
CA GLY A 431 3.86 11.61 16.40
C GLY A 431 5.19 11.85 15.67
N ARG A 432 5.46 13.08 15.20
CA ARG A 432 6.72 13.43 14.52
C ARG A 432 7.76 13.90 15.53
N ARG A 433 8.73 13.05 15.87
CA ARG A 433 9.89 13.44 16.68
C ARG A 433 10.79 14.39 15.90
N GLY A 434 10.72 15.69 16.20
CA GLY A 434 11.69 16.69 15.71
C GLY A 434 11.47 17.21 14.28
N GLU A 435 10.42 16.77 13.57
CA GLU A 435 10.05 17.33 12.26
C GLU A 435 9.06 18.50 12.43
N GLN A 436 9.41 19.67 11.89
CA GLN A 436 8.53 20.83 11.80
C GLN A 436 7.94 20.91 10.39
N GLY A 437 6.62 21.04 10.27
CA GLY A 437 5.93 21.21 8.99
C GLY A 437 4.47 20.78 9.00
N GLU A 438 3.73 21.13 7.95
CA GLU A 438 2.37 20.64 7.76
C GLU A 438 2.34 19.13 7.50
N VAL A 439 1.25 18.48 7.92
CA VAL A 439 0.99 17.07 7.60
C VAL A 439 0.09 17.04 6.37
N SER A 440 0.57 16.45 5.28
CA SER A 440 -0.27 16.11 4.14
C SER A 440 -1.00 14.80 4.41
N LEU A 441 -2.33 14.81 4.30
CA LEU A 441 -3.17 13.60 4.35
C LEU A 441 -3.29 12.91 2.97
N ASP A 442 -2.63 13.45 1.96
CA ASP A 442 -2.64 12.91 0.59
C ASP A 442 -1.30 12.24 0.21
N ASP A 443 -0.35 12.19 1.14
CA ASP A 443 0.95 11.54 0.99
C ASP A 443 1.03 10.23 1.81
N PHE A 444 2.11 9.46 1.66
CA PHE A 444 2.46 8.42 2.61
C PHE A 444 2.87 9.01 3.94
N GLN A 445 2.62 8.26 5.02
CA GLN A 445 3.17 8.58 6.33
C GLN A 445 4.01 7.40 6.78
N ILE A 446 5.32 7.63 6.92
CA ILE A 446 6.29 6.69 7.49
C ILE A 446 6.94 7.42 8.64
N SER A 447 6.76 6.94 9.86
CA SER A 447 7.16 7.66 11.07
C SER A 447 7.65 6.75 12.16
N GLN A 448 8.32 7.36 13.13
CA GLN A 448 8.70 6.73 14.37
C GLN A 448 8.02 7.45 15.54
N PRO A 449 6.79 7.05 15.91
CA PRO A 449 6.07 7.70 17.02
C PRO A 449 6.79 7.56 18.37
N ASP A 450 7.51 6.45 18.56
CA ASP A 450 8.27 6.17 19.77
C ASP A 450 9.42 5.19 19.44
N ARG A 451 10.39 5.07 20.33
CA ARG A 451 11.58 4.24 20.17
C ARG A 451 11.20 2.79 19.87
N GLY A 452 11.84 2.20 18.87
CA GLY A 452 11.55 0.84 18.44
C GLY A 452 10.18 0.64 17.78
N MET A 453 9.40 1.69 17.49
CA MET A 453 8.15 1.57 16.72
C MET A 453 8.24 2.35 15.42
N ILE A 454 8.12 1.67 14.28
CA ILE A 454 8.03 2.30 12.96
C ILE A 454 6.63 2.05 12.41
N ASN A 455 5.99 3.11 11.94
CA ASN A 455 4.59 3.10 11.56
C ASN A 455 4.41 3.58 10.12
N LEU A 456 3.72 2.77 9.30
CA LEU A 456 3.41 3.07 7.91
C LEU A 456 1.89 3.20 7.75
N LEU A 457 1.41 4.38 7.37
CA LEU A 457 -0.01 4.69 7.17
C LEU A 457 -0.26 5.25 5.77
N GLY A 458 -1.46 4.99 5.25
CA GLY A 458 -1.91 5.55 3.97
C GLY A 458 -1.12 5.06 2.76
N ILE A 459 -0.53 3.86 2.83
CA ILE A 459 0.26 3.29 1.73
C ILE A 459 -0.67 2.75 0.63
N GLU A 460 -1.29 3.68 -0.10
CA GLU A 460 -2.04 3.43 -1.33
C GLU A 460 -1.13 3.47 -2.58
N SER A 461 -1.66 3.63 -3.80
CA SER A 461 -0.82 3.85 -5.00
C SER A 461 0.10 5.08 -4.80
N PRO A 462 1.42 4.98 -5.10
CA PRO A 462 2.12 3.89 -5.80
C PRO A 462 2.84 2.89 -4.86
N GLY A 463 2.16 2.38 -3.83
CA GLY A 463 2.73 1.54 -2.77
C GLY A 463 3.37 0.25 -3.27
N LEU A 464 2.79 -0.39 -4.29
CA LEU A 464 3.41 -1.53 -4.99
C LEU A 464 4.78 -1.12 -5.55
N THR A 465 4.81 -0.13 -6.45
CA THR A 465 6.06 0.39 -7.05
C THR A 465 7.07 0.83 -6.00
N SER A 466 6.60 1.40 -4.89
CA SER A 466 7.44 1.99 -3.84
C SER A 466 7.89 0.97 -2.78
N SER A 467 7.37 -0.25 -2.78
CA SER A 467 7.55 -1.25 -1.71
C SER A 467 9.01 -1.48 -1.29
N LEU A 468 9.91 -1.68 -2.26
CA LEU A 468 11.34 -1.89 -1.97
C LEU A 468 12.04 -0.62 -1.46
N ALA A 469 11.63 0.57 -1.93
CA ALA A 469 12.19 1.84 -1.43
C ALA A 469 11.69 2.16 -0.02
N ILE A 470 10.42 1.86 0.26
CA ILE A 470 9.84 1.92 1.61
C ILE A 470 10.64 1.00 2.54
N ALA A 471 10.95 -0.22 2.11
CA ALA A 471 11.76 -1.17 2.87
C ALA A 471 13.18 -0.63 3.17
N GLU A 472 13.86 -0.06 2.16
CA GLU A 472 15.15 0.61 2.37
C GLU A 472 15.05 1.74 3.42
N GLN A 473 14.00 2.56 3.36
CA GLN A 473 13.77 3.64 4.33
C GLN A 473 13.55 3.11 5.75
N VAL A 474 12.68 2.09 5.91
CA VAL A 474 12.43 1.46 7.21
C VAL A 474 13.73 0.88 7.78
N ALA A 475 14.50 0.16 6.98
CA ALA A 475 15.77 -0.44 7.42
C ALA A 475 16.83 0.62 7.77
N ARG A 476 16.73 1.85 7.25
CA ARG A 476 17.54 2.99 7.71
C ARG A 476 17.07 3.51 9.06
N MET A 477 15.76 3.70 9.24
CA MET A 477 15.19 4.13 10.51
C MET A 477 15.55 3.17 11.65
N VAL A 478 15.48 1.85 11.42
CA VAL A 478 15.93 0.83 12.40
C VAL A 478 17.42 1.01 12.75
N GLN A 479 18.26 1.30 11.76
CA GLN A 479 19.69 1.51 11.96
C GLN A 479 19.98 2.78 12.78
N GLU A 480 19.25 3.86 12.50
CA GLU A 480 19.41 5.17 13.15
C GLU A 480 18.91 5.16 14.60
N ASP A 481 17.75 4.54 14.87
CA ASP A 481 17.15 4.45 16.22
C ASP A 481 17.96 3.55 17.18
N SER A 482 18.70 2.58 16.63
CA SER A 482 19.43 1.61 17.44
C SER A 482 20.60 2.23 18.22
N GLY A 483 21.22 3.35 17.79
CA GLY A 483 22.50 3.82 18.36
C GLY A 483 23.62 2.76 18.39
N MET A 484 23.43 1.63 17.68
CA MET A 484 24.27 0.44 17.75
C MET A 484 25.01 0.26 16.42
N ALA A 485 26.34 0.39 16.48
CA ALA A 485 27.24 -0.14 15.47
C ALA A 485 26.98 -1.64 15.23
N PRO A 486 27.29 -2.18 14.04
CA PRO A 486 27.17 -3.62 13.78
C PRO A 486 27.87 -4.44 14.86
N ARG A 487 27.20 -5.48 15.39
CA ARG A 487 27.84 -6.43 16.30
C ARG A 487 28.97 -7.13 15.53
N THR A 488 30.21 -6.89 15.92
CA THR A 488 31.41 -7.44 15.27
C THR A 488 31.70 -8.90 15.65
N SER A 489 30.86 -9.54 16.45
CA SER A 489 31.02 -10.94 16.85
C SER A 489 30.14 -11.86 15.99
N LYS A 490 30.78 -12.74 15.21
CA LYS A 490 30.11 -13.88 14.55
C LYS A 490 29.37 -14.72 15.58
N PRO A 491 28.08 -15.06 15.40
CA PRO A 491 27.43 -16.05 16.24
C PRO A 491 27.92 -17.46 15.88
N SER A 492 28.30 -18.25 16.89
CA SER A 492 28.47 -19.69 16.78
C SER A 492 27.11 -20.37 16.83
N SER A 493 26.80 -21.23 15.86
CA SER A 493 25.65 -22.16 15.84
C SER A 493 24.22 -21.58 15.84
N ARG A 494 23.27 -22.39 15.34
CA ARG A 494 21.83 -22.08 15.18
C ARG A 494 21.10 -21.99 16.53
N GLN A 495 21.63 -22.60 17.59
CA GLN A 495 21.03 -22.64 18.92
C GLN A 495 21.33 -21.39 19.77
N ASP A 496 22.48 -20.72 19.57
CA ASP A 496 22.86 -19.56 20.40
C ASP A 496 22.18 -18.23 19.98
N ARG A 497 21.53 -18.19 18.80
CA ARG A 497 20.77 -17.02 18.34
C ARG A 497 19.36 -16.92 18.95
N VAL A 498 18.95 -17.95 19.69
CA VAL A 498 17.63 -18.06 20.29
C VAL A 498 17.85 -18.41 21.77
N SER A 499 17.83 -17.41 22.64
CA SER A 499 17.80 -17.69 24.09
C SER A 499 16.42 -18.22 24.45
N ALA A 500 16.30 -19.55 24.53
CA ALA A 500 15.08 -20.33 24.77
C ALA A 500 14.70 -20.39 26.28
N PRO A 501 13.47 -20.78 26.68
CA PRO A 501 12.73 -21.93 26.15
C PRO A 501 11.34 -21.63 25.54
N GLY A 502 11.13 -22.23 24.37
CA GLY A 502 9.88 -22.41 23.64
C GLY A 502 10.25 -22.96 22.25
N HIS A 503 9.89 -24.20 21.92
CA HIS A 503 10.35 -24.86 20.70
C HIS A 503 9.55 -24.33 19.50
N LEU A 504 10.23 -24.13 18.35
CA LEU A 504 9.65 -23.70 17.07
C LEU A 504 8.43 -24.53 16.59
N ASN A 505 8.28 -25.77 17.06
CA ASN A 505 7.14 -26.62 16.71
C ASN A 505 5.86 -26.27 17.48
N ASP A 506 5.92 -25.35 18.45
CA ASP A 506 4.76 -24.93 19.23
C ASP A 506 4.11 -23.67 18.61
N TRP A 507 4.67 -23.09 17.54
CA TRP A 507 4.22 -21.83 16.91
C TRP A 507 3.75 -21.97 15.44
N ALA A 508 4.00 -23.12 14.80
CA ALA A 508 3.55 -23.46 13.45
C ALA A 508 2.51 -24.58 13.51
#